data_AF-A0A1H5VSE1-F1
#
_entry.id   AF-A0A1H5VSE1-F1
#
_cell.length_a   1.000
_cell.length_b   1.000
_cell.length_c   1.000
_cell.angle_alpha   90.00
_cell.angle_beta   90.00
_cell.angle_gamma   90.00
#
_symmetry.space_group_name_H-M   'P 1'
#
loop_
_entity.id
_entity.type
_entity.pdbx_description
1 polymer ?
#
loop_
_entity_poly.entity_id
_entity_poly.type
_entity_poly.pdbx_seq_one_letter_code
_entity_poly.pdbx_strand_id
1 'polypeptide(L)'
;MIGNGSSNDGDTRYGSGQLLNDLMRYLGLDRPKEERSRRVKLMFVGDMAQLPPVRGSESPALSLEFLQSQYDIRVQRYELTTVVRQTEGGDVLNLAYEARQRISAPEIKPIADSFGGQVYVSNFRQAAIDIVSGINQGKSVMAVVRTNAQVSRYNMTVRRYLWGRHCMNIMQGDTLLVVKNNPLLDLPNGELVQVVGANLKQQRERLVGHNGCEVQLNFRGITIEISNADGGTEFRPILVLENLLYNNRTNLSQAERWALVELVHKRHRYISKESEAFKALLATDPFYNALQVKFGYALTCHKAQGGEWSHVIVDLEGKPLMTQNDWRWFYTAVTRSKEALSLVNLSACNWVEANQRAS
;
A
#
# COMPACT_ATOMS: atom_id res chain seq x y z
N MET A 1 -5.75 -8.27 1.86
CA MET A 1 -6.31 -9.26 0.92
C MET A 1 -5.78 -10.65 1.26
N ILE A 2 -6.62 -11.68 1.23
CA ILE A 2 -6.19 -13.07 1.47
C ILE A 2 -5.95 -13.73 0.10
N GLY A 3 -4.69 -14.01 -0.21
CA GLY A 3 -4.28 -14.67 -1.45
C GLY A 3 -3.68 -16.06 -1.20
N ASN A 4 -3.53 -16.82 -2.29
CA ASN A 4 -2.88 -18.13 -2.28
C ASN A 4 -1.60 -18.18 -3.16
N GLY A 5 -1.16 -17.02 -3.66
CA GLY A 5 0.12 -16.89 -4.37
C GLY A 5 1.28 -16.96 -3.39
N SER A 6 2.39 -17.60 -3.78
CA SER A 6 3.59 -17.66 -2.96
C SER A 6 4.18 -16.26 -2.78
N SER A 7 4.12 -15.73 -1.56
CA SER A 7 4.79 -14.48 -1.22
C SER A 7 6.29 -14.73 -1.07
N ASN A 8 7.04 -14.62 -2.17
CA ASN A 8 8.51 -14.65 -2.18
C ASN A 8 9.10 -13.26 -1.91
N ASP A 9 8.52 -12.51 -0.96
CA ASP A 9 9.09 -11.22 -0.55
C ASP A 9 10.21 -11.47 0.46
N GLY A 10 11.42 -11.65 -0.09
CA GLY A 10 12.75 -11.68 0.56
C GLY A 10 12.86 -11.94 2.07
N ASP A 11 13.59 -13.02 2.38
CA ASP A 11 14.19 -13.43 3.67
C ASP A 11 13.28 -13.95 4.80
N THR A 12 11.96 -13.72 4.79
CA THR A 12 11.07 -14.37 5.77
C THR A 12 9.82 -14.92 5.11
N ARG A 13 9.79 -16.24 4.89
CA ARG A 13 8.59 -16.97 4.48
C ARG A 13 7.76 -17.25 5.73
N TYR A 14 6.64 -16.56 5.89
CA TYR A 14 5.67 -16.88 6.93
C TYR A 14 4.87 -18.12 6.52
N GLY A 15 4.87 -19.15 7.37
CA GLY A 15 4.19 -20.42 7.09
C GLY A 15 4.65 -21.04 5.77
N SER A 16 3.70 -21.47 4.94
CA SER A 16 3.99 -21.96 3.60
C SER A 16 4.11 -20.83 2.56
N GLY A 17 3.94 -19.57 2.95
CA GLY A 17 3.88 -18.42 2.03
C GLY A 17 2.58 -18.35 1.24
N GLN A 18 1.57 -19.15 1.62
CA GLN A 18 0.24 -19.21 1.04
C GLN A 18 -0.79 -18.99 2.15
N LEU A 19 -1.13 -17.72 2.41
CA LEU A 19 -1.90 -17.33 3.59
C LEU A 19 -3.26 -18.05 3.68
N LEU A 20 -4.00 -18.17 2.57
CA LEU A 20 -5.28 -18.88 2.56
C LEU A 20 -5.09 -20.35 2.96
N ASN A 21 -4.12 -21.03 2.35
CA ASN A 21 -3.82 -22.43 2.64
C ASN A 21 -3.39 -22.64 4.10
N ASP A 22 -2.55 -21.76 4.63
CA ASP A 22 -2.10 -21.81 6.01
C ASP A 22 -3.26 -21.60 6.99
N LEU A 23 -4.19 -20.67 6.69
CA LEU A 23 -5.41 -20.49 7.48
C LEU A 23 -6.31 -21.73 7.45
N MET A 24 -6.54 -22.31 6.27
CA MET A 24 -7.38 -23.50 6.12
C MET A 24 -6.81 -24.69 6.89
N ARG A 25 -5.48 -24.89 6.82
CA ARG A 25 -4.74 -25.89 7.61
C ARG A 25 -4.84 -25.66 9.10
N TYR A 26 -4.64 -24.42 9.55
CA TYR A 26 -4.72 -24.07 10.97
C TYR A 26 -6.12 -24.38 11.55
N LEU A 27 -7.16 -24.15 10.75
CA LEU A 27 -8.55 -24.46 11.12
C LEU A 27 -8.92 -25.94 10.91
N GLY A 28 -8.03 -26.75 10.32
CA GLY A 28 -8.28 -28.15 9.96
C GLY A 28 -9.36 -28.32 8.88
N LEU A 29 -9.62 -27.29 8.07
CA LEU A 29 -10.62 -27.31 7.00
C LEU A 29 -10.12 -27.98 5.71
N ASP A 30 -8.83 -28.27 5.62
CA ASP A 30 -8.18 -29.03 4.57
C ASP A 30 -8.25 -30.56 4.79
N ARG A 31 -8.80 -31.00 5.93
CA ARG A 31 -8.93 -32.43 6.30
C ARG A 31 -10.37 -32.93 6.14
N PRO A 32 -10.57 -34.25 5.95
CA PRO A 32 -11.90 -34.87 5.99
C PRO A 32 -12.65 -34.51 7.26
N LYS A 33 -13.98 -34.41 7.16
CA LYS A 33 -14.83 -33.92 8.26
C LYS A 33 -14.74 -34.78 9.51
N GLU A 34 -14.45 -36.07 9.34
CA GLU A 34 -14.30 -37.10 10.37
C GLU A 34 -13.04 -36.90 11.21
N GLU A 35 -12.00 -36.28 10.65
CA GLU A 35 -10.71 -36.03 11.32
C GLU A 35 -10.65 -34.65 12.02
N ARG A 36 -11.70 -33.84 11.91
CA ARG A 36 -11.72 -32.48 12.45
C ARG A 36 -11.97 -32.52 13.96
N SER A 37 -10.97 -32.09 14.73
CA SER A 37 -11.05 -32.01 16.19
C SER A 37 -12.02 -30.94 16.71
N ARG A 38 -12.42 -29.97 15.86
CA ARG A 38 -13.34 -28.89 16.21
C ARG A 38 -14.28 -28.55 15.06
N ARG A 39 -15.52 -28.16 15.38
CA ARG A 39 -16.47 -27.60 14.41
C ARG A 39 -16.25 -26.09 14.29
N VAL A 40 -15.63 -25.67 13.20
CA VAL A 40 -15.39 -24.25 12.88
C VAL A 40 -16.30 -23.83 11.73
N LYS A 41 -16.91 -22.64 11.85
CA LYS A 41 -17.55 -21.94 10.73
C LYS A 41 -16.65 -20.78 10.32
N LEU A 42 -16.29 -20.73 9.04
CA LEU A 42 -15.48 -19.65 8.46
C LEU A 42 -16.37 -18.77 7.58
N MET A 43 -16.30 -17.46 7.78
CA MET A 43 -17.02 -16.48 6.98
C MET A 43 -16.01 -15.50 6.37
N PHE A 44 -15.92 -15.47 5.05
CA PHE A 44 -15.18 -14.45 4.32
C PHE A 44 -16.11 -13.29 3.97
N VAL A 45 -15.67 -12.08 4.25
CA VAL A 45 -16.37 -10.83 3.89
C VAL A 45 -15.40 -9.99 3.07
N GLY A 46 -15.87 -9.47 1.94
CA GLY A 46 -15.06 -8.65 1.06
C GLY A 46 -15.84 -8.16 -0.15
N ASP A 47 -15.16 -7.39 -0.99
CA ASP A 47 -15.75 -6.80 -2.18
C ASP A 47 -15.09 -7.35 -3.46
N MET A 48 -15.87 -8.09 -4.24
CA MET A 48 -15.43 -8.73 -5.49
C MET A 48 -15.10 -7.74 -6.62
N ALA A 49 -15.56 -6.49 -6.52
CA ALA A 49 -15.26 -5.45 -7.49
C ALA A 49 -13.91 -4.76 -7.23
N GLN A 50 -13.33 -4.92 -6.04
CA GLN A 50 -12.01 -4.39 -5.76
C GLN A 50 -10.91 -5.17 -6.48
N LEU A 51 -9.72 -4.58 -6.55
CA LEU A 51 -8.54 -5.23 -7.11
C LEU A 51 -8.30 -6.60 -6.43
N PRO A 52 -8.04 -7.66 -7.20
CA PRO A 52 -7.64 -8.95 -6.66
C PRO A 52 -6.25 -8.87 -6.01
N PRO A 53 -5.82 -9.92 -5.28
CA PRO A 53 -4.44 -10.06 -4.83
C PRO A 53 -3.44 -9.76 -5.96
N VAL A 54 -2.31 -9.14 -5.61
CA VAL A 54 -1.28 -8.77 -6.59
C VAL A 54 -0.89 -9.98 -7.44
N ARG A 55 -0.95 -9.84 -8.78
CA ARG A 55 -0.74 -10.90 -9.80
C ARG A 55 -1.83 -11.98 -9.89
N GLY A 56 -2.90 -11.89 -9.10
CA GLY A 56 -4.09 -12.72 -9.24
C GLY A 56 -5.09 -12.11 -10.24
N SER A 57 -5.86 -12.96 -10.92
CA SER A 57 -7.02 -12.57 -11.72
C SER A 57 -8.30 -12.47 -10.87
N GLU A 58 -8.33 -13.19 -9.75
CA GLU A 58 -9.45 -13.27 -8.83
C GLU A 58 -8.96 -13.33 -7.37
N SER A 59 -9.91 -13.18 -6.44
CA SER A 59 -9.67 -13.31 -5.00
C SER A 59 -10.03 -14.73 -4.54
N PRO A 60 -9.06 -15.64 -4.28
CA PRO A 60 -9.35 -17.04 -3.99
C PRO A 60 -10.23 -17.24 -2.75
N ALA A 61 -10.08 -16.36 -1.75
CA ALA A 61 -10.88 -16.39 -0.52
C ALA A 61 -12.36 -16.00 -0.73
N LEU A 62 -12.71 -15.38 -1.86
CA LEU A 62 -14.09 -15.00 -2.20
C LEU A 62 -14.64 -15.80 -3.40
N SER A 63 -13.85 -16.72 -3.95
CA SER A 63 -14.22 -17.60 -5.07
C SER A 63 -14.84 -18.89 -4.54
N LEU A 64 -16.12 -19.09 -4.84
CA LEU A 64 -16.86 -20.28 -4.39
C LEU A 64 -16.30 -21.52 -5.06
N GLU A 65 -16.00 -21.43 -6.35
CA GLU A 65 -15.45 -22.49 -7.19
C GLU A 65 -14.06 -22.90 -6.70
N PHE A 66 -13.20 -21.92 -6.35
CA PHE A 66 -11.87 -22.19 -5.80
C PHE A 66 -11.96 -22.91 -4.44
N LEU A 67 -12.76 -22.39 -3.51
CA LEU A 67 -12.86 -22.97 -2.17
C LEU A 67 -13.45 -24.39 -2.17
N GLN A 68 -14.46 -24.65 -3.00
CA GLN A 68 -15.06 -25.97 -3.14
C GLN A 68 -14.07 -26.98 -3.76
N SER A 69 -13.41 -26.60 -4.86
CA SER A 69 -12.49 -27.50 -5.57
C SER A 69 -11.21 -27.80 -4.79
N GLN A 70 -10.71 -26.86 -4.00
CA GLN A 70 -9.44 -27.04 -3.29
C GLN A 70 -9.57 -27.72 -1.92
N TYR A 71 -10.68 -27.51 -1.21
CA TYR A 71 -10.80 -27.95 0.19
C TYR A 71 -11.94 -28.93 0.45
N ASP A 72 -12.72 -29.33 -0.57
CA ASP A 72 -13.87 -30.23 -0.48
C ASP A 72 -14.83 -29.84 0.67
N ILE A 73 -15.13 -28.55 0.76
CA ILE A 73 -16.02 -27.98 1.77
C ILE A 73 -17.32 -27.45 1.16
N ARG A 74 -18.39 -27.49 1.96
CA ARG A 74 -19.63 -26.80 1.61
C ARG A 74 -19.45 -25.30 1.77
N VAL A 75 -19.53 -24.57 0.67
CA VAL A 75 -19.45 -23.10 0.62
C VAL A 75 -20.81 -22.54 0.22
N GLN A 76 -21.23 -21.46 0.87
CA GLN A 76 -22.37 -20.64 0.46
C GLN A 76 -21.89 -19.23 0.16
N ARG A 77 -22.45 -18.60 -0.87
CA ARG A 77 -22.16 -17.22 -1.24
C ARG A 77 -23.45 -16.39 -1.15
N TYR A 78 -23.32 -15.20 -0.59
CA TYR A 78 -24.36 -14.19 -0.54
C TYR A 78 -23.75 -12.86 -1.01
N GLU A 79 -24.50 -12.08 -1.79
CA GLU A 79 -24.08 -10.76 -2.26
C GLU A 79 -25.07 -9.70 -1.78
N LEU A 80 -24.55 -8.65 -1.13
CA LEU A 80 -25.34 -7.51 -0.72
C LEU A 80 -25.48 -6.56 -1.93
N THR A 81 -26.70 -6.46 -2.47
CA THR A 81 -27.00 -5.64 -3.65
C THR A 81 -27.61 -4.28 -3.31
N THR A 82 -28.12 -4.13 -2.09
CA THR A 82 -28.73 -2.87 -1.64
C THR A 82 -27.66 -1.91 -1.14
N VAL A 83 -27.56 -0.75 -1.78
CA VAL A 83 -26.67 0.33 -1.34
C VAL A 83 -27.35 1.08 -0.20
N VAL A 84 -26.94 0.81 1.03
CA VAL A 84 -27.43 1.50 2.24
C VAL A 84 -26.38 2.53 2.68
N ARG A 85 -26.29 3.66 1.96
CA ARG A 85 -25.64 4.87 2.48
C ARG A 85 -26.67 5.99 2.56
N GLN A 86 -26.53 6.79 3.61
CA GLN A 86 -27.44 7.86 4.03
C GLN A 86 -27.80 8.77 2.84
N THR A 87 -29.11 8.89 2.56
CA THR A 87 -29.81 10.01 1.88
C THR A 87 -29.07 10.77 0.76
N GLU A 88 -29.57 10.60 -0.47
CA GLU A 88 -29.19 11.29 -1.72
C GLU A 88 -27.75 11.00 -2.22
N GLY A 89 -27.65 10.13 -3.23
CA GLY A 89 -26.38 9.62 -3.74
C GLY A 89 -25.48 10.72 -4.33
N GLY A 90 -24.40 11.05 -3.60
CA GLY A 90 -23.35 11.97 -4.06
C GLY A 90 -22.54 11.42 -5.24
N ASP A 91 -21.84 12.32 -5.94
CA ASP A 91 -21.16 12.02 -7.19
C ASP A 91 -20.13 10.89 -7.07
N VAL A 92 -19.43 10.79 -5.94
CA VAL A 92 -18.44 9.72 -5.69
C VAL A 92 -19.12 8.34 -5.68
N LEU A 93 -20.30 8.24 -5.06
CA LEU A 93 -21.05 6.99 -4.99
C LEU A 93 -21.59 6.60 -6.36
N ASN A 94 -22.13 7.56 -7.10
CA ASN A 94 -22.64 7.34 -8.46
C ASN A 94 -21.53 6.87 -9.39
N LEU A 95 -20.35 7.49 -9.30
CA LEU A 95 -19.18 7.10 -10.09
C LEU A 95 -18.63 5.72 -9.71
N ALA A 96 -18.61 5.38 -8.41
CA ALA A 96 -18.25 4.04 -7.96
C ALA A 96 -19.24 2.98 -8.46
N TYR A 97 -20.53 3.28 -8.43
CA TYR A 97 -21.58 2.40 -8.95
C TYR A 97 -21.45 2.18 -10.46
N GLU A 98 -21.24 3.26 -11.22
CA GLU A 98 -20.97 3.19 -12.66
C GLU A 98 -19.72 2.34 -12.95
N ALA A 99 -18.62 2.59 -12.24
CA ALA A 99 -17.40 1.80 -12.39
C ALA A 99 -17.66 0.32 -12.10
N ARG A 100 -18.47 0.00 -11.08
CA ARG A 100 -18.85 -1.39 -10.74
C ARG A 100 -19.64 -2.06 -11.85
N GLN A 101 -20.60 -1.37 -12.49
CA GLN A 101 -21.34 -1.94 -13.62
C GLN A 101 -20.42 -2.27 -14.79
N ARG A 102 -19.46 -1.38 -15.07
CA ARG A 102 -18.48 -1.54 -16.15
C ARG A 102 -17.44 -2.64 -15.88
N ILE A 103 -17.31 -3.13 -14.65
CA ILE A 103 -16.53 -4.35 -14.36
C ILE A 103 -17.23 -5.59 -14.94
N SER A 104 -18.56 -5.66 -14.83
CA SER A 104 -19.35 -6.82 -15.30
C SER A 104 -19.60 -6.77 -16.80
N ALA A 105 -19.86 -5.58 -17.33
CA ALA A 105 -20.03 -5.34 -18.76
C ALA A 105 -19.18 -4.13 -19.15
N PRO A 106 -17.89 -4.33 -19.50
CA PRO A 106 -17.03 -3.24 -19.93
C PRO A 106 -17.59 -2.54 -21.16
N GLU A 107 -17.98 -1.28 -21.00
CA GLU A 107 -18.39 -0.42 -22.09
C GLU A 107 -17.31 0.62 -22.35
N ILE A 108 -16.97 0.81 -23.63
CA ILE A 108 -16.09 1.90 -24.07
C ILE A 108 -16.94 3.16 -24.17
N LYS A 109 -17.30 3.76 -23.02
CA LYS A 109 -18.05 5.02 -22.94
C LYS A 109 -17.26 6.03 -22.10
N PRO A 110 -17.08 7.28 -22.52
CA PRO A 110 -16.43 8.29 -21.68
C PRO A 110 -17.06 8.39 -20.30
N ILE A 111 -16.25 8.65 -19.28
CA ILE A 111 -16.77 9.07 -17.96
C ILE A 111 -17.25 10.51 -18.11
N ALA A 112 -18.36 10.85 -17.45
CA ALA A 112 -18.83 12.22 -17.37
C ALA A 112 -17.71 13.16 -16.85
N ASP A 113 -17.62 14.37 -17.41
CA ASP A 113 -16.68 15.40 -16.99
C ASP A 113 -17.35 16.54 -16.21
N SER A 114 -18.65 16.41 -15.94
CA SER A 114 -19.47 17.33 -15.17
C SER A 114 -20.17 16.59 -14.02
N PHE A 115 -20.10 17.17 -12.82
CA PHE A 115 -20.47 16.56 -11.55
C PHE A 115 -21.19 17.60 -10.67
N GLY A 116 -22.19 17.17 -9.89
CA GLY A 116 -23.05 18.03 -9.07
C GLY A 116 -22.42 18.53 -7.75
N GLY A 117 -21.21 18.06 -7.40
CA GLY A 117 -20.45 18.37 -6.20
C GLY A 117 -19.83 17.11 -5.60
N GLN A 118 -18.58 17.21 -5.12
CA GLN A 118 -17.68 16.16 -4.60
C GLN A 118 -16.67 15.60 -5.61
N VAL A 119 -17.01 15.49 -6.90
CA VAL A 119 -16.05 15.05 -7.93
C VAL A 119 -15.56 16.25 -8.75
N TYR A 120 -14.25 16.37 -8.91
CA TYR A 120 -13.60 17.47 -9.61
C TYR A 120 -12.68 16.93 -10.70
N VAL A 121 -12.66 17.58 -11.86
CA VAL A 121 -11.65 17.31 -12.90
C VAL A 121 -10.45 18.22 -12.66
N SER A 122 -9.26 17.64 -12.60
CA SER A 122 -8.03 18.35 -12.25
C SER A 122 -6.86 17.97 -13.17
N ASN A 123 -5.76 18.68 -13.01
CA ASN A 123 -4.48 18.37 -13.65
C ASN A 123 -3.43 18.06 -12.59
N PHE A 124 -2.30 17.47 -13.00
CA PHE A 124 -1.25 17.04 -12.08
C PHE A 124 -0.74 18.16 -11.15
N ARG A 125 -0.61 19.39 -11.67
CA ARG A 125 -0.14 20.53 -10.86
C ARG A 125 -1.15 20.87 -9.77
N GLN A 126 -2.42 21.04 -10.15
CA GLN A 126 -3.49 21.40 -9.22
C GLN A 126 -3.68 20.30 -8.17
N ALA A 127 -3.67 19.02 -8.58
CA ALA A 127 -3.74 17.90 -7.66
C ALA A 127 -2.64 17.92 -6.58
N ALA A 128 -1.39 18.24 -6.96
CA ALA A 128 -0.33 18.39 -5.97
C ALA A 128 -0.56 19.57 -5.01
N ILE A 129 -1.14 20.67 -5.49
CA ILE A 129 -1.52 21.83 -4.66
C ILE A 129 -2.67 21.45 -3.71
N ASP A 130 -3.64 20.67 -4.18
CA ASP A 130 -4.78 20.21 -3.37
C ASP A 130 -4.29 19.34 -2.19
N ILE A 131 -3.30 18.47 -2.41
CA ILE A 131 -2.67 17.69 -1.33
C ILE A 131 -2.04 18.62 -0.29
N VAL A 132 -1.25 19.59 -0.73
CA VAL A 132 -0.57 20.56 0.15
C VAL A 132 -1.59 21.37 0.96
N SER A 133 -2.62 21.88 0.28
CA SER A 133 -3.70 22.64 0.90
C SER A 133 -4.46 21.80 1.93
N GLY A 134 -4.73 20.54 1.61
CA GLY A 134 -5.35 19.59 2.52
C GLY A 134 -4.53 19.34 3.78
N ILE A 135 -3.23 19.08 3.63
CA ILE A 135 -2.29 18.89 4.75
C ILE A 135 -2.29 20.12 5.66
N ASN A 136 -2.20 21.33 5.08
CA ASN A 136 -2.21 22.59 5.84
C ASN A 136 -3.54 22.84 6.57
N GLN A 137 -4.64 22.25 6.10
CA GLN A 137 -5.96 22.30 6.73
C GLN A 137 -6.20 21.14 7.72
N GLY A 138 -5.23 20.24 7.91
CA GLY A 138 -5.41 19.03 8.72
C GLY A 138 -6.34 18.00 8.10
N LYS A 139 -6.61 18.09 6.79
CA LYS A 139 -7.45 17.13 6.04
C LYS A 139 -6.62 15.99 5.51
N SER A 140 -7.23 14.80 5.50
CA SER A 140 -6.62 13.61 4.91
C SER A 140 -6.81 13.63 3.39
N VAL A 141 -5.72 13.91 2.66
CA VAL A 141 -5.71 13.95 1.18
C VAL A 141 -4.66 12.99 0.64
N MET A 142 -5.06 12.10 -0.27
CA MET A 142 -4.19 11.04 -0.80
C MET A 142 -4.28 10.92 -2.31
N ALA A 143 -3.13 10.89 -2.98
CA ALA A 143 -3.07 10.49 -4.39
C ALA A 143 -3.02 8.96 -4.52
N VAL A 144 -3.97 8.39 -5.24
CA VAL A 144 -4.04 6.96 -5.58
C VAL A 144 -3.73 6.78 -7.05
N VAL A 145 -2.62 6.10 -7.34
CA VAL A 145 -2.03 6.01 -8.68
C VAL A 145 -1.73 4.57 -9.09
N ARG A 146 -1.32 4.34 -10.35
CA ARG A 146 -1.06 2.98 -10.88
C ARG A 146 0.34 2.49 -10.54
N THR A 147 1.36 3.33 -10.73
CA THR A 147 2.76 2.89 -10.72
C THR A 147 3.58 3.50 -9.58
N ASN A 148 4.66 2.82 -9.17
CA ASN A 148 5.62 3.38 -8.22
C ASN A 148 6.31 4.64 -8.76
N ALA A 149 6.48 4.77 -10.08
CA ALA A 149 7.04 5.97 -10.68
C ALA A 149 6.13 7.19 -10.47
N GLN A 150 4.81 7.03 -10.61
CA GLN A 150 3.84 8.08 -10.27
C GLN A 150 3.87 8.42 -8.78
N VAL A 151 3.92 7.40 -7.91
CA VAL A 151 4.03 7.62 -6.46
C VAL A 151 5.23 8.51 -6.15
N SER A 152 6.41 8.17 -6.68
CA SER A 152 7.62 8.98 -6.52
C SER A 152 7.46 10.39 -7.08
N ARG A 153 6.79 10.55 -8.22
CA ARG A 153 6.53 11.86 -8.84
C ARG A 153 5.64 12.73 -7.97
N TYR A 154 4.51 12.21 -7.47
CA TYR A 154 3.61 12.94 -6.57
C TYR A 154 4.32 13.30 -5.27
N ASN A 155 4.94 12.30 -4.61
CA ASN A 155 5.67 12.49 -3.36
C ASN A 155 6.70 13.61 -3.46
N MET A 156 7.53 13.60 -4.50
CA MET A 156 8.56 14.62 -4.67
C MET A 156 7.96 15.99 -5.02
N THR A 157 6.87 16.04 -5.78
CA THR A 157 6.21 17.30 -6.16
C THR A 157 5.52 17.95 -4.95
N VAL A 158 4.76 17.19 -4.16
CA VAL A 158 4.14 17.67 -2.92
C VAL A 158 5.20 18.18 -1.96
N ARG A 159 6.28 17.42 -1.75
CA ARG A 159 7.40 17.84 -0.90
C ARG A 159 8.11 19.08 -1.38
N ARG A 160 8.23 19.30 -2.70
CA ARG A 160 8.79 20.54 -3.24
C ARG A 160 7.92 21.76 -2.89
N TYR A 161 6.60 21.60 -2.92
CA TYR A 161 5.69 22.65 -2.50
C TYR A 161 5.71 22.90 -0.99
N LEU A 162 5.77 21.84 -0.17
CA LEU A 162 5.82 21.97 1.29
C LEU A 162 7.17 22.52 1.78
N TRP A 163 8.28 21.98 1.28
CA TRP A 163 9.60 22.12 1.91
C TRP A 163 10.62 22.86 1.05
N GLY A 164 10.29 23.24 -0.20
CA GLY A 164 11.18 23.95 -1.10
C GLY A 164 12.53 23.23 -1.26
N ARG A 165 13.63 23.94 -0.97
CA ARG A 165 15.01 23.40 -1.06
C ARG A 165 15.30 22.28 -0.05
N HIS A 166 14.51 22.18 1.02
CA HIS A 166 14.67 21.16 2.05
C HIS A 166 13.95 19.84 1.71
N CYS A 167 13.27 19.75 0.56
CA CYS A 167 12.50 18.57 0.14
C CYS A 167 13.34 17.27 0.00
N MET A 168 14.66 17.38 0.04
CA MET A 168 15.58 16.23 -0.01
C MET A 168 15.95 15.66 1.38
N ASN A 169 15.47 16.23 2.49
CA ASN A 169 15.63 15.66 3.83
C ASN A 169 14.25 15.32 4.43
N ILE A 170 14.15 14.29 5.25
CA ILE A 170 12.95 14.09 6.06
C ILE A 170 12.73 15.33 6.94
N MET A 171 11.53 15.88 6.90
CA MET A 171 11.09 17.08 7.62
C MET A 171 10.04 16.69 8.66
N GLN A 172 9.94 17.50 9.72
CA GLN A 172 8.78 17.46 10.61
C GLN A 172 7.51 17.78 9.80
N GLY A 173 6.45 17.00 10.01
CA GLY A 173 5.20 17.03 9.25
C GLY A 173 5.18 16.11 8.02
N ASP A 174 6.25 15.37 7.74
CA ASP A 174 6.20 14.38 6.66
C ASP A 174 5.36 13.15 7.01
N THR A 175 4.51 12.75 6.07
CA THR A 175 3.90 11.41 6.07
C THR A 175 4.85 10.40 5.45
N LEU A 176 5.16 9.33 6.18
CA LEU A 176 5.96 8.19 5.70
C LEU A 176 5.10 6.93 5.62
N LEU A 177 5.32 6.15 4.56
CA LEU A 177 4.78 4.81 4.38
C LEU A 177 5.82 3.79 4.84
N VAL A 178 5.46 2.95 5.81
CA VAL A 178 6.24 1.78 6.23
C VAL A 178 6.17 0.72 5.13
N VAL A 179 7.32 0.27 4.61
CA VAL A 179 7.38 -0.70 3.50
C VAL A 179 7.83 -2.10 3.92
N LYS A 180 8.20 -2.28 5.19
CA LYS A 180 8.54 -3.58 5.78
C LYS A 180 8.07 -3.59 7.24
N ASN A 181 7.51 -4.71 7.70
CA ASN A 181 7.13 -4.88 9.11
C ASN A 181 8.32 -4.54 10.02
N ASN A 182 8.06 -3.74 11.04
CA ASN A 182 9.05 -3.33 12.02
C ASN A 182 8.72 -3.97 13.38
N PRO A 183 9.52 -4.95 13.84
CA PRO A 183 9.23 -5.65 15.10
C PRO A 183 9.51 -4.80 16.34
N LEU A 184 10.31 -3.73 16.24
CA LEU A 184 10.65 -2.90 17.40
C LEU A 184 9.48 -2.02 17.85
N LEU A 185 8.64 -1.56 16.92
CA LEU A 185 7.47 -0.72 17.18
C LEU A 185 6.15 -1.38 16.76
N ASP A 186 6.17 -2.66 16.40
CA ASP A 186 5.02 -3.41 15.87
C ASP A 186 4.29 -2.69 14.71
N LEU A 187 5.05 -1.99 13.86
CA LEU A 187 4.49 -1.27 12.72
C LEU A 187 4.38 -2.21 11.51
N PRO A 188 3.18 -2.44 10.96
CA PRO A 188 3.00 -3.31 9.81
C PRO A 188 3.44 -2.63 8.50
N ASN A 189 3.79 -3.45 7.49
CA ASN A 189 3.96 -2.98 6.12
C ASN A 189 2.64 -2.41 5.58
N GLY A 190 2.69 -1.18 5.09
CA GLY A 190 1.53 -0.44 4.61
C GLY A 190 1.08 0.69 5.54
N GLU A 191 1.56 0.71 6.79
CA GLU A 191 1.20 1.74 7.78
C GLU A 191 1.71 3.12 7.36
N LEU A 192 0.90 4.16 7.56
CA LEU A 192 1.29 5.56 7.38
C LEU A 192 1.62 6.16 8.75
N VAL A 193 2.79 6.76 8.89
CA VAL A 193 3.25 7.39 10.14
C VAL A 193 3.58 8.86 9.89
N GLN A 194 3.30 9.71 10.87
CA GLN A 194 3.63 11.14 10.85
C GLN A 194 4.96 11.40 11.53
N VAL A 195 5.84 12.17 10.89
CA VAL A 195 7.10 12.60 11.47
C VAL A 195 6.87 13.84 12.33
N VAL A 196 7.12 13.75 13.63
CA VAL A 196 7.02 14.89 14.56
C VAL A 196 8.38 15.51 14.89
N GLY A 197 9.48 14.85 14.53
CA GLY A 197 10.83 15.39 14.65
C GLY A 197 11.82 14.62 13.80
N ALA A 198 12.83 15.30 13.26
CA ALA A 198 13.86 14.67 12.45
C ALA A 198 15.24 15.28 12.72
N ASN A 199 16.24 14.42 12.93
CA ASN A 199 17.63 14.86 13.06
C ASN A 199 18.12 15.44 11.74
N LEU A 200 18.81 16.58 11.77
CA LEU A 200 19.36 17.21 10.56
C LEU A 200 20.50 16.40 9.93
N LYS A 201 21.32 15.74 10.75
CA LYS A 201 22.47 14.94 10.30
C LYS A 201 22.03 13.52 9.97
N GLN A 202 22.37 13.09 8.76
CA GLN A 202 22.29 11.70 8.31
C GLN A 202 23.54 10.94 8.78
N GLN A 203 23.36 9.76 9.35
CA GLN A 203 24.44 8.83 9.66
C GLN A 203 24.68 7.92 8.46
N ARG A 204 25.93 7.86 7.97
CA ARG A 204 26.31 7.07 6.80
C ARG A 204 27.25 5.93 7.21
N GLU A 205 26.83 4.71 6.96
CA GLU A 205 27.64 3.51 7.20
C GLU A 205 28.10 2.93 5.88
N ARG A 206 29.40 2.73 5.73
CA ARG A 206 30.01 2.16 4.52
C ARG A 206 30.58 0.79 4.80
N LEU A 207 30.15 -0.18 4.01
CA LEU A 207 30.55 -1.58 4.11
C LEU A 207 31.15 -2.00 2.77
N VAL A 208 32.26 -2.72 2.81
CA VAL A 208 32.95 -3.23 1.62
C VAL A 208 32.80 -4.74 1.58
N GLY A 209 32.17 -5.26 0.53
CA GLY A 209 32.02 -6.69 0.30
C GLY A 209 33.32 -7.37 -0.08
N HIS A 210 33.34 -8.71 -0.01
CA HIS A 210 34.51 -9.52 -0.39
C HIS A 210 34.94 -9.33 -1.85
N ASN A 211 34.01 -8.95 -2.73
CA ASN A 211 34.26 -8.61 -4.13
C ASN A 211 34.71 -7.16 -4.35
N GLY A 212 34.95 -6.40 -3.28
CA GLY A 212 35.31 -4.98 -3.34
C GLY A 212 34.14 -4.03 -3.58
N CYS A 213 32.89 -4.53 -3.70
CA CYS A 213 31.74 -3.66 -3.87
C CYS A 213 31.44 -2.89 -2.58
N GLU A 214 31.43 -1.57 -2.68
CA GLU A 214 31.06 -0.68 -1.57
C GLU A 214 29.54 -0.48 -1.53
N VAL A 215 28.97 -0.64 -0.34
CA VAL A 215 27.55 -0.43 -0.05
C VAL A 215 27.43 0.64 1.03
N GLN A 216 26.69 1.71 0.72
CA GLN A 216 26.39 2.78 1.67
C GLN A 216 24.97 2.62 2.23
N LEU A 217 24.85 2.55 3.55
CA LEU A 217 23.59 2.61 4.28
C LEU A 217 23.43 4.00 4.90
N ASN A 218 22.25 4.59 4.73
CA ASN A 218 21.95 5.95 5.17
C ASN A 218 20.86 5.91 6.24
N PHE A 219 21.22 6.28 7.46
CA PHE A 219 20.31 6.30 8.59
C PHE A 219 19.98 7.72 9.02
N ARG A 220 18.77 7.94 9.50
CA ARG A 220 18.37 9.17 10.19
C ARG A 220 17.54 8.84 11.41
N GLY A 221 17.87 9.46 12.54
CA GLY A 221 17.01 9.44 13.71
C GLY A 221 15.82 10.37 13.49
N ILE A 222 14.61 9.84 13.67
CA ILE A 222 13.37 10.61 13.64
C ILE A 222 12.54 10.27 14.88
N THR A 223 11.53 11.09 15.16
CA THR A 223 10.45 10.77 16.10
C THR A 223 9.16 10.71 15.30
N ILE A 224 8.42 9.62 15.45
CA ILE A 224 7.11 9.43 14.81
C ILE A 224 6.00 9.49 15.83
N GLU A 225 4.83 9.89 15.36
CA GLU A 225 3.57 9.79 16.09
C GLU A 225 2.93 8.42 15.84
N ILE A 226 2.51 7.75 16.91
CA ILE A 226 1.73 6.50 16.86
C ILE A 226 0.44 6.73 17.65
N SER A 227 -0.70 6.48 16.99
CA SER A 227 -2.01 6.50 17.65
C SER A 227 -2.28 5.15 18.30
N ASN A 228 -2.55 5.16 19.60
CA ASN A 228 -2.91 3.97 20.35
C ASN A 228 -4.41 3.66 20.19
N ALA A 229 -4.77 2.39 20.39
CA ALA A 229 -6.16 1.92 20.27
C ALA A 229 -7.11 2.54 21.31
N ASP A 230 -6.59 3.06 22.42
CA ASP A 230 -7.34 3.76 23.48
C ASP A 230 -7.54 5.26 23.17
N GLY A 231 -7.07 5.74 22.02
CA GLY A 231 -7.14 7.14 21.61
C GLY A 231 -5.99 8.00 22.14
N GLY A 232 -5.01 7.40 22.84
CA GLY A 232 -3.77 8.08 23.20
C GLY A 232 -2.84 8.28 22.00
N THR A 233 -1.95 9.27 22.10
CA THR A 233 -0.87 9.48 21.14
C THR A 233 0.47 9.28 21.81
N GLU A 234 1.34 8.50 21.19
CA GLU A 234 2.72 8.30 21.62
C GLU A 234 3.72 8.84 20.60
N PHE A 235 4.83 9.38 21.11
CA PHE A 235 5.94 9.84 20.29
C PHE A 235 7.12 8.89 20.46
N ARG A 236 7.47 8.16 19.40
CA ARG A 236 8.49 7.11 19.45
C ARG A 236 9.72 7.50 18.62
N PRO A 237 10.91 7.62 19.22
CA PRO A 237 12.14 7.82 18.48
C PRO A 237 12.55 6.51 17.78
N ILE A 238 12.99 6.59 16.53
CA ILE A 238 13.43 5.45 15.73
C ILE A 238 14.45 5.85 14.67
N LEU A 239 15.31 4.91 14.27
CA LEU A 239 16.16 5.03 13.09
C LEU A 239 15.37 4.69 11.83
N VAL A 240 15.45 5.54 10.81
CA VAL A 240 14.96 5.26 9.46
C VAL A 240 16.13 4.95 8.55
N LEU A 241 15.97 3.93 7.68
CA LEU A 241 16.87 3.66 6.57
C LEU A 241 16.40 4.39 5.30
N GLU A 242 17.13 5.41 4.87
CA GLU A 242 16.75 6.32 3.78
C GLU A 242 17.00 5.74 2.37
N ASN A 243 17.62 4.55 2.27
CA ASN A 243 18.03 3.92 1.00
C ASN A 243 16.88 3.68 0.01
N LEU A 244 15.62 3.64 0.46
CA LEU A 244 14.44 3.46 -0.41
C LEU A 244 13.64 4.75 -0.68
N LEU A 245 13.94 5.85 0.02
CA LEU A 245 13.15 7.09 -0.03
C LEU A 245 13.17 7.76 -1.41
N TYR A 246 14.32 7.76 -2.07
CA TYR A 246 14.58 8.57 -3.27
C TYR A 246 14.70 7.75 -4.56
N ASN A 247 14.29 6.48 -4.55
CA ASN A 247 14.31 5.64 -5.74
C ASN A 247 13.00 4.85 -5.93
N ASN A 248 12.87 4.22 -7.09
CA ASN A 248 11.67 3.48 -7.48
C ASN A 248 11.69 2.00 -7.08
N ARG A 249 12.72 1.51 -6.37
CA ARG A 249 12.79 0.11 -5.91
C ARG A 249 11.76 -0.13 -4.82
N THR A 250 11.16 -1.31 -4.79
CA THR A 250 10.18 -1.69 -3.76
C THR A 250 10.86 -2.21 -2.50
N ASN A 251 12.05 -2.80 -2.64
CA ASN A 251 12.82 -3.47 -1.61
C ASN A 251 14.29 -3.09 -1.69
N LEU A 252 15.02 -3.29 -0.59
CA LEU A 252 16.48 -3.22 -0.57
C LEU A 252 17.08 -4.27 -1.52
N SER A 253 18.23 -3.93 -2.11
CA SER A 253 19.03 -4.89 -2.88
C SER A 253 19.61 -5.97 -1.97
N GLN A 254 20.04 -7.08 -2.57
CA GLN A 254 20.75 -8.13 -1.83
C GLN A 254 22.01 -7.59 -1.13
N ALA A 255 22.73 -6.68 -1.79
CA ALA A 255 23.92 -6.04 -1.24
C ALA A 255 23.59 -5.14 -0.03
N GLU A 256 22.48 -4.39 -0.06
CA GLU A 256 22.01 -3.57 1.07
C GLU A 256 21.56 -4.43 2.26
N ARG A 257 20.88 -5.56 2.00
CA ARG A 257 20.50 -6.52 3.05
C ARG A 257 21.71 -7.16 3.70
N TRP A 258 22.67 -7.61 2.88
CA TRP A 258 23.95 -8.13 3.36
C TRP A 258 24.68 -7.08 4.21
N ALA A 259 24.73 -5.82 3.76
CA ALA A 259 25.40 -4.75 4.49
C ALA A 259 24.75 -4.47 5.86
N LEU A 260 23.42 -4.60 5.99
CA LEU A 260 22.73 -4.49 7.28
C LEU A 260 23.18 -5.58 8.26
N VAL A 261 23.25 -6.83 7.79
CA VAL A 261 23.76 -7.96 8.60
C VAL A 261 25.22 -7.75 8.98
N GLU A 262 26.04 -7.32 8.02
CA GLU A 262 27.47 -7.07 8.24
C GLU A 262 27.71 -5.92 9.22
N LEU A 263 26.88 -4.87 9.19
CA LEU A 263 26.96 -3.75 10.13
C LEU A 263 26.75 -4.22 11.57
N VAL A 264 25.78 -5.11 11.82
CA VAL A 264 25.58 -5.72 13.14
C VAL A 264 26.78 -6.58 13.52
N HIS A 265 27.22 -7.46 12.62
CA HIS A 265 28.36 -8.34 12.88
C HIS A 265 29.66 -7.56 13.17
N LYS A 266 29.90 -6.44 12.48
CA LYS A 266 31.06 -5.57 12.72
C LYS A 266 31.10 -5.02 14.15
N ARG A 267 29.94 -4.79 14.79
CA ARG A 267 29.83 -4.38 16.20
C ARG A 267 29.94 -5.55 17.18
N HIS A 268 29.75 -6.78 16.71
CA HIS A 268 29.70 -8.01 17.51
C HIS A 268 30.56 -9.13 16.94
N ARG A 269 31.81 -8.82 16.56
CA ARG A 269 32.73 -9.75 15.83
C ARG A 269 33.06 -11.05 16.57
N TYR A 270 32.78 -11.13 17.87
CA TYR A 270 33.02 -12.30 18.71
C TYR A 270 31.86 -13.32 18.66
N ILE A 271 30.73 -12.98 18.01
CA ILE A 271 29.57 -13.86 17.86
C ILE A 271 29.54 -14.39 16.43
N SER A 272 29.49 -15.72 16.26
CA SER A 272 29.31 -16.34 14.94
C SER A 272 27.94 -15.98 14.35
N LYS A 273 27.90 -15.66 13.05
CA LYS A 273 26.68 -15.28 12.32
C LYS A 273 25.63 -16.38 12.28
N GLU A 274 26.07 -17.63 12.38
CA GLU A 274 25.25 -18.82 12.33
C GLU A 274 24.60 -19.14 13.69
N SER A 275 25.10 -18.53 14.77
CA SER A 275 24.64 -18.78 16.13
C SER A 275 23.24 -18.20 16.42
N GLU A 276 22.49 -18.87 17.30
CA GLU A 276 21.22 -18.35 17.81
C GLU A 276 21.38 -17.01 18.53
N ALA A 277 22.54 -16.79 19.18
CA ALA A 277 22.87 -15.52 19.81
C ALA A 277 22.90 -14.35 18.80
N PHE A 278 23.43 -14.59 17.59
CA PHE A 278 23.44 -13.57 16.54
C PHE A 278 22.05 -13.34 15.95
N LYS A 279 21.23 -14.39 15.79
CA LYS A 279 19.82 -14.24 15.36
C LYS A 279 19.00 -13.44 16.37
N ALA A 280 19.16 -13.70 17.67
CA ALA A 280 18.51 -12.93 18.73
C ALA A 280 18.97 -11.46 18.74
N LEU A 281 20.26 -11.22 18.48
CA LEU A 281 20.79 -9.87 18.32
C LEU A 281 20.15 -9.14 17.14
N LEU A 282 20.06 -9.78 15.96
CA LEU A 282 19.40 -9.20 14.79
C LEU A 282 17.93 -8.83 15.06
N ALA A 283 17.21 -9.63 15.86
CA ALA A 283 15.81 -9.37 16.20
C ALA A 283 15.60 -8.07 17.00
N THR A 284 16.63 -7.57 17.68
CA THR A 284 16.56 -6.40 18.56
C THR A 284 17.43 -5.23 18.10
N ASP A 285 18.32 -5.43 17.11
CA ASP A 285 19.28 -4.42 16.70
C ASP A 285 18.61 -3.19 16.05
N PRO A 286 18.89 -1.96 16.52
CA PRO A 286 18.24 -0.74 16.01
C PRO A 286 18.56 -0.40 14.55
N PHE A 287 19.72 -0.82 14.02
CA PHE A 287 20.11 -0.52 12.65
C PHE A 287 19.56 -1.57 11.69
N TYR A 288 19.60 -2.84 12.08
CA TYR A 288 19.00 -3.92 11.30
C TYR A 288 17.48 -3.75 11.19
N ASN A 289 16.83 -3.36 12.29
CA ASN A 289 15.41 -3.06 12.35
C ASN A 289 15.12 -1.56 12.20
N ALA A 290 16.01 -0.80 11.56
CA ALA A 290 15.69 0.56 11.18
C ALA A 290 14.46 0.56 10.25
N LEU A 291 13.56 1.51 10.45
CA LEU A 291 12.33 1.62 9.71
C LEU A 291 12.63 1.81 8.22
N GLN A 292 12.13 0.90 7.39
CA GLN A 292 12.22 1.00 5.94
C GLN A 292 10.98 1.72 5.44
N VAL A 293 11.18 2.87 4.78
CA VAL A 293 10.07 3.77 4.44
C VAL A 293 10.16 4.31 3.02
N LYS A 294 9.01 4.81 2.56
CA LYS A 294 8.86 5.75 1.44
C LYS A 294 8.05 6.94 1.90
N PHE A 295 8.04 8.03 1.14
CA PHE A 295 7.08 9.11 1.38
C PHE A 295 5.65 8.64 1.09
N GLY A 296 4.69 9.11 1.89
CA GLY A 296 3.31 8.63 1.91
C GLY A 296 2.26 9.65 1.46
N TYR A 297 2.60 10.58 0.55
CA TYR A 297 1.63 11.53 -0.03
C TYR A 297 0.86 10.93 -1.22
N ALA A 298 1.40 9.85 -1.78
CA ALA A 298 0.78 9.07 -2.83
C ALA A 298 1.01 7.58 -2.59
N LEU A 299 0.03 6.77 -2.99
CA LEU A 299 0.07 5.31 -2.90
C LEU A 299 -0.32 4.69 -4.24
N THR A 300 0.21 3.49 -4.50
CA THR A 300 -0.39 2.66 -5.54
C THR A 300 -1.76 2.19 -5.09
N CYS A 301 -2.70 1.98 -6.01
CA CYS A 301 -4.06 1.55 -5.66
C CYS A 301 -4.09 0.26 -4.80
N HIS A 302 -3.20 -0.70 -5.07
CA HIS A 302 -3.05 -1.90 -4.22
C HIS A 302 -2.66 -1.57 -2.77
N LYS A 303 -1.79 -0.57 -2.55
CA LYS A 303 -1.38 -0.13 -1.22
C LYS A 303 -2.42 0.75 -0.54
N ALA A 304 -3.33 1.34 -1.32
CA ALA A 304 -4.44 2.14 -0.80
C ALA A 304 -5.65 1.27 -0.38
N GLN A 305 -5.69 -0.02 -0.72
CA GLN A 305 -6.78 -0.91 -0.33
C GLN A 305 -6.90 -1.01 1.19
N GLY A 306 -8.12 -0.81 1.70
CA GLY A 306 -8.39 -0.76 3.15
C GLY A 306 -8.22 0.62 3.77
N GLY A 307 -7.50 1.55 3.12
CA GLY A 307 -7.43 2.95 3.53
C GLY A 307 -8.65 3.75 3.04
N GLU A 308 -8.99 4.82 3.74
CA GLU A 308 -10.00 5.78 3.33
C GLU A 308 -9.56 7.19 3.72
N TRP A 309 -9.76 8.16 2.83
CA TRP A 309 -9.35 9.56 3.02
C TRP A 309 -10.51 10.50 2.71
N SER A 310 -10.54 11.67 3.35
CA SER A 310 -11.54 12.71 3.10
C SER A 310 -11.52 13.11 1.62
N HIS A 311 -10.33 13.32 1.05
CA HIS A 311 -10.16 13.63 -0.37
C HIS A 311 -9.19 12.66 -1.04
N VAL A 312 -9.60 12.04 -2.14
CA VAL A 312 -8.72 11.19 -2.95
C VAL A 312 -8.50 11.81 -4.32
N ILE A 313 -7.25 11.77 -4.77
CA ILE A 313 -6.85 12.16 -6.12
C ILE A 313 -6.58 10.88 -6.91
N VAL A 314 -7.30 10.68 -8.01
CA VAL A 314 -7.12 9.53 -8.91
C VAL A 314 -6.50 10.02 -10.21
N ASP A 315 -5.25 9.65 -10.44
CA ASP A 315 -4.55 10.01 -11.67
C ASP A 315 -4.67 8.94 -12.74
N LEU A 316 -5.43 9.28 -13.79
CA LEU A 316 -5.71 8.38 -14.91
C LEU A 316 -4.53 8.27 -15.88
N GLU A 317 -3.52 9.13 -15.81
CA GLU A 317 -2.43 9.27 -16.79
C GLU A 317 -2.89 9.47 -18.24
N GLY A 318 -4.15 9.88 -18.45
CA GLY A 318 -4.74 9.91 -19.79
C GLY A 318 -4.87 8.52 -20.44
N LYS A 319 -4.78 7.44 -19.66
CA LYS A 319 -4.99 6.07 -20.15
C LYS A 319 -6.47 5.73 -20.10
N PRO A 320 -7.07 5.26 -21.22
CA PRO A 320 -8.47 4.87 -21.29
C PRO A 320 -8.76 3.70 -20.33
N LEU A 321 -9.99 3.64 -19.79
CA LEU A 321 -10.44 2.53 -18.97
C LEU A 321 -11.19 1.54 -19.85
N MET A 322 -10.48 0.54 -20.37
CA MET A 322 -11.05 -0.36 -21.39
C MET A 322 -11.34 -1.75 -20.87
N THR A 323 -10.48 -2.26 -19.98
CA THR A 323 -10.56 -3.65 -19.52
C THR A 323 -11.28 -3.75 -18.18
N GLN A 324 -11.76 -4.95 -17.87
CA GLN A 324 -12.30 -5.26 -16.54
C GLN A 324 -11.31 -4.88 -15.41
N ASN A 325 -10.01 -5.08 -15.63
CA ASN A 325 -8.97 -4.74 -14.64
C ASN A 325 -8.81 -3.22 -14.48
N ASP A 326 -8.96 -2.44 -15.56
CA ASP A 326 -8.93 -0.98 -15.48
C ASP A 326 -10.11 -0.46 -14.65
N TRP A 327 -11.31 -1.01 -14.88
CA TRP A 327 -12.50 -0.67 -14.11
C TRP A 327 -12.42 -1.11 -12.64
N ARG A 328 -11.84 -2.28 -12.34
CA ARG A 328 -11.55 -2.69 -10.96
C ARG A 328 -10.56 -1.76 -10.28
N TRP A 329 -9.51 -1.36 -10.98
CA TRP A 329 -8.53 -0.39 -10.47
C TRP A 329 -9.20 0.95 -10.16
N PHE A 330 -10.02 1.45 -11.08
CA PHE A 330 -10.72 2.72 -10.94
C PHE A 330 -11.74 2.68 -9.81
N TYR A 331 -12.60 1.66 -9.76
CA TYR A 331 -13.53 1.41 -8.67
C TYR A 331 -12.83 1.36 -7.31
N THR A 332 -11.72 0.62 -7.22
CA THR A 332 -10.95 0.52 -5.98
C THR A 332 -10.43 1.89 -5.55
N ALA A 333 -9.91 2.69 -6.48
CA ALA A 333 -9.38 4.03 -6.20
C ALA A 333 -10.48 5.02 -5.78
N VAL A 334 -11.61 5.04 -6.49
CA VAL A 334 -12.75 5.93 -6.21
C VAL A 334 -13.35 5.63 -4.83
N THR A 335 -13.52 4.36 -4.48
CA THR A 335 -14.09 3.95 -3.18
C THR A 335 -13.19 4.24 -1.98
N ARG A 336 -11.97 4.76 -2.18
CA ARG A 336 -11.12 5.25 -1.09
C ARG A 336 -11.54 6.64 -0.60
N SER A 337 -12.36 7.36 -1.38
CA SER A 337 -12.83 8.71 -1.04
C SER A 337 -14.05 8.68 -0.10
N LYS A 338 -14.01 9.51 0.94
CA LYS A 338 -15.15 9.75 1.85
C LYS A 338 -15.97 10.97 1.46
N GLU A 339 -15.32 12.07 1.09
CA GLU A 339 -15.99 13.37 0.91
C GLU A 339 -15.78 13.95 -0.49
N ALA A 340 -14.55 13.89 -1.01
CA ALA A 340 -14.18 14.52 -2.29
C ALA A 340 -13.25 13.65 -3.14
N LEU A 341 -13.34 13.79 -4.45
CA LEU A 341 -12.55 13.05 -5.43
C LEU A 341 -12.05 14.01 -6.51
N SER A 342 -10.76 13.99 -6.82
CA SER A 342 -10.21 14.69 -7.99
C SER A 342 -9.76 13.69 -9.04
N LEU A 343 -10.33 13.75 -10.24
CA LEU A 343 -9.92 12.96 -11.41
C LEU A 343 -8.89 13.75 -12.20
N VAL A 344 -7.65 13.24 -12.24
CA VAL A 344 -6.54 13.89 -12.93
C VAL A 344 -6.37 13.30 -14.33
N ASN A 345 -6.20 14.17 -15.33
CA ASN A 345 -6.02 13.82 -16.74
C ASN A 345 -7.23 13.10 -17.38
N LEU A 346 -8.46 13.44 -16.95
CA LEU A 346 -9.69 12.82 -17.46
C LEU A 346 -9.93 13.10 -18.96
N SER A 347 -9.75 14.34 -19.41
CA SER A 347 -10.04 14.71 -20.81
C SER A 347 -9.19 13.92 -21.81
N ALA A 348 -7.94 13.63 -21.48
CA ALA A 348 -7.06 12.79 -22.31
C ALA A 348 -7.54 11.33 -22.35
N CYS A 349 -8.02 10.80 -21.22
CA CYS A 349 -8.62 9.47 -21.13
C CYS A 349 -9.85 9.36 -22.04
N ASN A 350 -10.78 10.31 -21.91
CA ASN A 350 -12.02 10.35 -22.70
C ASN A 350 -11.76 10.52 -24.21
N TRP A 351 -10.75 11.30 -24.60
CA TRP A 351 -10.40 11.50 -26.01
C TRP A 351 -9.92 10.20 -26.69
N VAL A 352 -9.11 9.40 -26.00
CA VAL A 352 -8.63 8.11 -26.52
C VAL A 352 -9.79 7.12 -26.70
N GLU A 353 -10.71 7.07 -25.73
CA GLU A 353 -11.91 6.22 -25.81
C GLU A 353 -12.81 6.59 -26.98
N ALA A 354 -12.99 7.90 -27.23
CA ALA A 354 -13.83 8.40 -28.31
C ALA A 354 -13.27 8.02 -29.70
N ASN A 355 -11.96 8.11 -29.91
CA ASN A 355 -11.34 7.85 -31.22
C ASN A 355 -11.26 6.36 -31.57
N GLN A 356 -11.21 5.48 -30.58
CA GLN A 356 -11.30 4.03 -30.83
C GLN A 356 -12.70 3.56 -31.23
N ARG A 357 -13.75 4.39 -31.05
CA ARG A 357 -15.10 4.11 -31.61
C ARG A 357 -15.21 4.47 -33.09
N ALA A 358 -14.34 5.35 -33.59
CA ALA A 358 -14.38 5.83 -34.97
C ALA A 358 -13.54 4.98 -35.93
N SER A 359 -12.84 3.97 -35.41
CA SER A 359 -12.04 2.98 -36.14
C SER A 359 -12.78 1.64 -36.14
#